data_AF-A0A2X3FKU0-F1
#
_entry.id   AF-A0A2X3FKU0-F1
#
_cell.length_a   1.000
_cell.length_b   1.000
_cell.length_c   1.000
_cell.angle_alpha   90.00
_cell.angle_beta   90.00
_cell.angle_gamma   90.00
#
_symmetry.space_group_name_H-M   'P 1'
#
loop_
_entity.id
_entity.type
_entity.pdbx_description
1 polymer ?
#
loop_
_entity_poly.entity_id
_entity_poly.type
_entity_poly.pdbx_seq_one_letter_code
_entity_poly.pdbx_strand_id
1 'polypeptide(L)'
;MAGRIDYDIEKYQFTEAGETPRLREQWREVYLECRQLRAGAGERLRIALLNVDYVTSFELPFRLLLVRAPQLIADVRETLQLSRKAAVFNGKRYGCVYSLKQDLQAVPEAFHYRLANRIRRVDATGLTAAPYQQIAREIKPARERLRQALNAGLPVTALDALFWFGSQRVAADIAQLRRSGMAIVTTEVEVSDNLFNTTRRVPVYRLASE
;
A
#
# COMPACT_ATOMS: atom_id res chain seq x y z
N MET A 1 -21.06 15.52 -5.35
CA MET A 1 -20.29 14.38 -5.87
C MET A 1 -18.87 14.46 -5.33
N ALA A 2 -18.37 13.45 -4.64
CA ALA A 2 -16.96 13.41 -4.25
C ALA A 2 -16.13 13.26 -5.54
N GLY A 3 -15.32 14.28 -5.86
CA GLY A 3 -14.49 14.28 -7.07
C GLY A 3 -13.44 13.17 -7.06
N ARG A 4 -12.87 12.87 -8.23
CA ARG A 4 -11.77 11.91 -8.40
C ARG A 4 -10.46 12.47 -7.83
N ILE A 5 -9.61 11.59 -7.30
CA ILE A 5 -8.23 11.91 -6.90
C ILE A 5 -7.26 11.19 -7.84
N ASP A 6 -6.40 11.94 -8.50
CA ASP A 6 -5.38 11.42 -9.40
C ASP A 6 -4.02 11.38 -8.67
N TYR A 7 -3.41 10.19 -8.64
CA TYR A 7 -2.04 9.95 -8.16
C TYR A 7 -1.12 9.79 -9.36
N ASP A 8 -0.53 10.89 -9.79
CA ASP A 8 0.42 10.92 -10.90
C ASP A 8 1.84 10.65 -10.38
N ILE A 9 2.34 9.45 -10.68
CA ILE A 9 3.56 8.89 -10.15
C ILE A 9 4.69 9.13 -11.16
N GLU A 10 5.44 10.22 -10.92
CA GLU A 10 6.59 10.62 -11.76
C GLU A 10 7.82 9.75 -11.50
N LYS A 11 8.00 9.32 -10.24
CA LYS A 11 9.07 8.40 -9.83
C LYS A 11 8.54 7.44 -8.79
N TYR A 12 8.78 6.14 -8.98
CA TYR A 12 8.47 5.12 -7.98
C TYR A 12 9.54 4.06 -7.96
N GLN A 13 10.32 4.05 -6.88
CA GLN A 13 11.37 3.07 -6.67
C GLN A 13 11.22 2.48 -5.29
N PHE A 14 10.69 1.26 -5.25
CA PHE A 14 10.62 0.44 -4.05
C PHE A 14 11.61 -0.71 -4.20
N THR A 15 12.65 -0.74 -3.37
CA THR A 15 13.79 -1.66 -3.53
C THR A 15 14.09 -2.35 -2.22
N GLU A 16 14.39 -3.64 -2.30
CA GLU A 16 14.94 -4.44 -1.20
C GLU A 16 16.47 -4.47 -1.33
N ALA A 17 17.21 -4.35 -0.23
CA ALA A 17 18.66 -4.21 -0.25
C ALA A 17 19.40 -5.45 -0.76
N GLY A 18 18.85 -6.64 -0.49
CA GLY A 18 19.33 -7.92 -1.00
C GLY A 18 18.64 -8.39 -2.29
N GLU A 19 17.92 -7.52 -3.01
CA GLU A 19 17.17 -7.90 -4.20
C GLU A 19 18.12 -8.43 -5.29
N THR A 20 17.96 -9.70 -5.65
CA THR A 20 18.73 -10.32 -6.72
C THR A 20 18.32 -9.79 -8.10
N PRO A 21 19.22 -9.83 -9.11
CA PRO A 21 18.85 -9.44 -10.48
C PRO A 21 17.64 -10.21 -11.01
N ARG A 22 17.52 -11.50 -10.66
CA ARG A 22 16.38 -12.35 -11.00
C ARG A 22 15.07 -11.85 -10.39
N LEU A 23 15.05 -11.56 -9.08
CA LEU A 23 13.83 -11.05 -8.41
C LEU A 23 13.43 -9.69 -8.99
N ARG A 24 14.40 -8.82 -9.27
CA ARG A 24 14.13 -7.53 -9.90
C ARG A 24 13.45 -7.69 -11.26
N GLU A 25 13.92 -8.65 -12.05
CA GLU A 25 13.34 -8.94 -13.36
C GLU A 25 11.93 -9.53 -13.26
N GLN A 26 11.71 -10.50 -12.36
CA GLN A 26 10.37 -11.03 -12.10
C GLN A 26 9.38 -9.93 -11.71
N TRP A 27 9.80 -9.00 -10.84
CA TRP A 27 8.95 -7.88 -10.48
C TRP A 27 8.68 -6.94 -11.66
N ARG A 28 9.67 -6.70 -12.53
CA ARG A 28 9.50 -5.92 -13.76
C ARG A 28 8.43 -6.53 -14.66
N GLU A 29 8.46 -7.85 -14.85
CA GLU A 29 7.47 -8.59 -15.62
C GLU A 29 6.06 -8.49 -15.01
N VAL A 30 5.94 -8.67 -13.68
CA VAL A 30 4.68 -8.47 -12.96
C VAL A 30 4.11 -7.08 -13.19
N TYR A 31 4.92 -6.02 -13.10
CA TYR A 31 4.44 -4.66 -13.36
C TYR A 31 3.90 -4.49 -14.78
N LEU A 32 4.61 -5.03 -15.77
CA LEU A 32 4.20 -4.95 -17.17
C LEU A 32 2.89 -5.69 -17.42
N GLU A 33 2.79 -6.94 -16.95
CA GLU A 33 1.59 -7.76 -17.10
C GLU A 33 0.38 -7.12 -16.41
N CYS A 34 0.54 -6.69 -15.16
CA CYS A 34 -0.52 -6.01 -14.41
C CYS A 34 -1.02 -4.75 -15.15
N ARG A 35 -0.12 -3.99 -15.76
CA ARG A 35 -0.46 -2.77 -16.50
C ARG A 35 -1.15 -3.07 -17.82
N GLN A 36 -0.70 -4.09 -18.55
CA GLN A 36 -1.31 -4.53 -19.81
C GLN A 36 -2.75 -5.00 -19.59
N LEU A 37 -2.98 -5.79 -18.54
CA LEU A 37 -4.30 -6.31 -18.19
C LEU A 37 -5.19 -5.29 -17.45
N ARG A 38 -4.64 -4.13 -17.06
CA ARG A 38 -5.29 -3.17 -16.12
C ARG A 38 -5.79 -3.89 -14.86
N ALA A 39 -4.95 -4.76 -14.33
CA ALA A 39 -5.32 -5.76 -13.35
C ALA A 39 -5.86 -5.14 -12.04
N GLY A 40 -6.94 -5.72 -11.54
CA GLY A 40 -7.52 -5.37 -10.24
C GLY A 40 -6.60 -5.74 -9.06
N ALA A 41 -6.96 -5.36 -7.83
CA ALA A 41 -6.12 -5.62 -6.66
C ALA A 41 -5.84 -7.12 -6.41
N GLY A 42 -6.87 -7.98 -6.52
CA GLY A 42 -6.70 -9.43 -6.37
C GLY A 42 -5.93 -10.07 -7.51
N GLU A 43 -6.18 -9.62 -8.75
CA GLU A 43 -5.47 -10.10 -9.93
C GLU A 43 -3.99 -9.73 -9.89
N ARG A 44 -3.63 -8.50 -9.51
CA ARG A 44 -2.25 -8.08 -9.29
C ARG A 44 -1.52 -8.97 -8.29
N LEU A 45 -2.19 -9.34 -7.18
CA LEU A 45 -1.62 -10.27 -6.20
C LEU A 45 -1.41 -11.67 -6.81
N ARG A 46 -2.40 -12.18 -7.55
CA ARG A 46 -2.30 -13.49 -8.21
C ARG A 46 -1.16 -13.51 -9.24
N ILE A 47 -1.05 -12.50 -10.10
CA ILE A 47 0.05 -12.33 -11.06
C ILE A 47 1.39 -12.35 -10.35
N ALA A 48 1.54 -11.60 -9.25
CA ALA A 48 2.79 -11.57 -8.49
C ALA A 48 3.15 -12.93 -7.89
N LEU A 49 2.18 -13.65 -7.33
CA LEU A 49 2.41 -14.97 -6.73
C LEU A 49 2.78 -16.04 -7.76
N LEU A 50 2.29 -15.91 -9.00
CA LEU A 50 2.60 -16.84 -10.09
C LEU A 50 3.98 -16.59 -10.70
N ASN A 51 4.44 -15.34 -10.71
CA ASN A 51 5.64 -14.94 -11.46
C ASN A 51 6.87 -14.65 -10.59
N VAL A 52 6.71 -14.32 -9.30
CA VAL A 52 7.83 -14.02 -8.39
C VAL A 52 8.14 -15.22 -7.52
N ASP A 53 9.43 -15.49 -7.29
CA ASP A 53 9.86 -16.61 -6.45
C ASP A 53 9.24 -16.56 -5.03
N TYR A 54 9.02 -15.37 -4.49
CA TYR A 54 8.28 -15.10 -3.27
C TYR A 54 7.85 -13.63 -3.21
N VAL A 55 6.86 -13.32 -2.38
CA VAL A 55 6.45 -11.96 -2.03
C VAL A 55 6.45 -11.76 -0.53
N THR A 56 6.70 -10.55 -0.04
CA THR A 56 6.59 -10.25 1.39
C THR A 56 5.33 -9.46 1.73
N SER A 57 4.75 -9.71 2.91
CA SER A 57 3.61 -8.94 3.41
C SER A 57 3.89 -7.44 3.49
N PHE A 58 5.18 -7.07 3.58
CA PHE A 58 5.62 -5.69 3.62
C PHE A 58 5.62 -5.02 2.25
N GLU A 59 6.10 -5.69 1.21
CA GLU A 59 6.21 -5.08 -0.11
C GLU A 59 4.88 -5.03 -0.86
N LEU A 60 3.96 -5.95 -0.58
CA LEU A 60 2.66 -6.03 -1.27
C LEU A 60 1.89 -4.70 -1.33
N PRO A 61 1.73 -3.93 -0.23
CA PRO A 61 1.12 -2.61 -0.30
C PRO A 61 1.87 -1.62 -1.19
N PHE A 62 3.21 -1.68 -1.24
CA PHE A 62 4.02 -0.72 -1.99
C PHE A 62 4.18 -1.10 -3.46
N ARG A 63 4.61 -2.32 -3.75
CA ARG A 63 4.79 -2.79 -5.12
C ARG A 63 3.47 -2.84 -5.89
N LEU A 64 2.39 -3.29 -5.24
CA LEU A 64 1.13 -3.57 -5.93
C LEU A 64 -0.02 -2.63 -5.53
N LEU A 65 0.25 -1.58 -4.75
CA LEU A 65 -0.76 -0.64 -4.22
C LEU A 65 -1.95 -1.36 -3.55
N LEU A 66 -1.67 -2.44 -2.82
CA LEU A 66 -2.69 -3.27 -2.16
C LEU A 66 -3.06 -2.69 -0.79
N VAL A 67 -4.16 -1.94 -0.76
CA VAL A 67 -4.69 -1.30 0.45
C VAL A 67 -5.38 -2.27 1.43
N ARG A 68 -5.61 -3.52 1.01
CA ARG A 68 -6.24 -4.61 1.79
C ARG A 68 -5.47 -5.93 1.64
N ALA A 69 -4.13 -5.88 1.65
CA ALA A 69 -3.29 -7.04 1.40
C ALA A 69 -3.61 -8.29 2.28
N PRO A 70 -3.90 -8.16 3.59
CA PRO A 70 -4.26 -9.33 4.41
C PRO A 70 -5.52 -10.05 3.93
N GLN A 71 -6.56 -9.30 3.52
CA GLN A 71 -7.79 -9.88 3.00
C GLN A 71 -7.54 -10.57 1.66
N LEU A 72 -6.80 -9.91 0.75
CA LEU A 72 -6.48 -10.50 -0.55
C LEU A 72 -5.66 -11.79 -0.43
N ILE A 73 -4.74 -11.87 0.54
CA ILE A 73 -4.00 -13.11 0.83
C ILE A 73 -4.94 -14.21 1.33
N ALA A 74 -5.92 -13.87 2.19
CA ALA A 74 -6.90 -14.85 2.64
C ALA A 74 -7.70 -15.41 1.46
N ASP A 75 -8.21 -14.55 0.58
CA ASP A 75 -8.97 -14.93 -0.61
C ASP A 75 -8.14 -15.83 -1.55
N VAL A 76 -6.86 -15.48 -1.78
CA VAL A 76 -5.99 -16.28 -2.65
C VAL A 76 -5.72 -17.67 -2.09
N ARG A 77 -5.62 -17.81 -0.76
CA ARG A 77 -5.38 -19.11 -0.10
C ARG A 77 -6.52 -20.10 -0.28
N GLU A 78 -7.71 -19.65 -0.64
CA GLU A 78 -8.84 -20.52 -0.98
C GLU A 78 -8.64 -21.24 -2.32
N THR A 79 -7.81 -20.68 -3.21
CA THR A 79 -7.62 -21.18 -4.58
C THR A 79 -6.19 -21.64 -4.90
N LEU A 80 -5.19 -21.14 -4.18
CA LEU A 80 -3.78 -21.48 -4.39
C LEU A 80 -3.16 -22.06 -3.11
N GLN A 81 -2.33 -23.08 -3.28
CA GLN A 81 -1.53 -23.64 -2.19
C GLN A 81 -0.38 -22.69 -1.84
N LEU A 82 -0.67 -21.75 -0.93
CA LEU A 82 0.27 -20.71 -0.52
C LEU A 82 1.04 -21.13 0.73
N SER A 83 2.35 -21.31 0.58
CA SER A 83 3.28 -21.48 1.68
C SER A 83 3.57 -20.14 2.36
N ARG A 84 3.88 -20.17 3.65
CA ARG A 84 4.26 -18.98 4.41
C ARG A 84 5.45 -19.24 5.34
N LYS A 85 6.29 -18.21 5.51
CA LYS A 85 7.40 -18.19 6.48
C LYS A 85 7.40 -16.85 7.22
N ALA A 86 7.75 -16.83 8.50
CA ALA A 86 7.88 -15.59 9.25
C ALA A 86 9.07 -14.77 8.73
N ALA A 87 8.95 -13.44 8.78
CA ALA A 87 10.03 -12.53 8.38
C ALA A 87 10.03 -11.22 9.18
N VAL A 88 11.21 -10.59 9.23
CA VAL A 88 11.45 -9.29 9.86
C VAL A 88 11.84 -8.26 8.80
N PHE A 89 11.18 -7.11 8.81
CA PHE A 89 11.38 -6.02 7.87
C PHE A 89 11.98 -4.81 8.57
N ASN A 90 13.04 -4.24 7.99
CA ASN A 90 13.72 -3.05 8.49
C ASN A 90 14.09 -3.17 9.98
N GLY A 91 14.55 -4.35 10.38
CA GLY A 91 15.05 -4.68 11.73
C GLY A 91 14.01 -4.76 12.85
N LYS A 92 12.72 -4.44 12.61
CA LYS A 92 11.73 -4.36 13.71
C LYS A 92 10.29 -4.70 13.37
N ARG A 93 9.91 -4.77 12.10
CA ARG A 93 8.51 -5.02 11.71
C ARG A 93 8.34 -6.50 11.39
N TYR A 94 7.49 -7.20 12.14
CA TYR A 94 7.18 -8.60 11.87
C TYR A 94 6.11 -8.75 10.79
N GLY A 95 6.25 -9.80 9.98
CA GLY A 95 5.21 -10.29 9.09
C GLY A 95 5.64 -11.56 8.40
N CYS A 96 5.31 -11.72 7.12
CA CYS A 96 5.44 -13.00 6.42
C CYS A 96 6.03 -12.86 5.03
N VAL A 97 6.72 -13.91 4.60
CA VAL A 97 6.98 -14.27 3.21
C VAL A 97 5.86 -15.21 2.76
N TYR A 98 5.43 -15.05 1.52
CA TYR A 98 4.49 -15.93 0.83
C TYR A 98 5.09 -16.43 -0.48
N SER A 99 4.85 -17.69 -0.83
CA SER A 99 5.25 -18.25 -2.13
C SER A 99 4.37 -19.46 -2.45
N LEU A 100 4.25 -19.78 -3.74
CA LEU A 100 3.63 -21.03 -4.19
C LEU A 100 4.59 -22.22 -4.07
N LYS A 101 5.89 -21.99 -3.82
CA LYS A 101 6.85 -23.06 -3.52
C LYS A 101 6.60 -23.61 -2.13
N GLN A 102 6.68 -24.93 -1.97
CA GLN A 102 6.52 -25.58 -0.66
C GLN A 102 7.74 -25.37 0.23
N ASP A 103 8.94 -25.47 -0.34
CA ASP A 103 10.19 -25.23 0.38
C ASP A 103 10.55 -23.74 0.37
N LEU A 104 10.67 -23.17 1.58
CA LEU A 104 11.05 -21.78 1.82
C LEU A 104 12.39 -21.65 2.57
N GLN A 105 13.17 -22.73 2.70
CA GLN A 105 14.45 -22.69 3.44
C GLN A 105 15.42 -21.68 2.83
N ALA A 106 15.52 -21.64 1.49
CA ALA A 106 16.40 -20.72 0.77
C ALA A 106 15.90 -19.25 0.77
N VAL A 107 14.68 -18.98 1.24
CA VAL A 107 14.13 -17.61 1.26
C VAL A 107 14.61 -16.87 2.50
N PRO A 108 15.13 -15.62 2.37
CA PRO A 108 15.58 -14.84 3.51
C PRO A 108 14.49 -14.63 4.57
N GLU A 109 14.91 -14.44 5.81
CA GLU A 109 14.03 -14.14 6.95
C GLU A 109 14.06 -12.67 7.34
N ALA A 110 15.03 -11.91 6.84
CA ALA A 110 15.19 -10.50 7.11
C ALA A 110 15.33 -9.73 5.79
N PHE A 111 14.59 -8.63 5.67
CA PHE A 111 14.59 -7.79 4.47
C PHE A 111 14.72 -6.32 4.84
N HIS A 112 15.40 -5.56 3.99
CA HIS A 112 15.61 -4.13 4.19
C HIS A 112 15.08 -3.36 2.98
N TYR A 113 13.95 -2.70 3.16
CA TYR A 113 13.24 -1.98 2.10
C TYR A 113 13.44 -0.48 2.19
N ARG A 114 13.57 0.14 1.01
CA ARG A 114 13.57 1.59 0.83
C ARG A 114 12.55 1.98 -0.22
N LEU A 115 11.86 3.10 0.02
CA LEU A 115 10.95 3.71 -0.94
C LEU A 115 11.47 5.11 -1.27
N ALA A 116 11.72 5.36 -2.55
CA ALA A 116 11.93 6.69 -3.10
C ALA A 116 10.82 6.94 -4.12
N ASN A 117 9.99 7.96 -3.88
CA ASN A 117 8.90 8.31 -4.79
C ASN A 117 8.82 9.81 -5.04
N ARG A 118 8.18 10.16 -6.15
CA ARG A 118 7.69 11.49 -6.47
C ARG A 118 6.30 11.30 -7.04
N ILE A 119 5.30 11.72 -6.28
CA ILE A 119 3.88 11.52 -6.59
C ILE A 119 3.18 12.86 -6.48
N ARG A 120 2.55 13.28 -7.56
CA ARG A 120 1.66 14.43 -7.61
C ARG A 120 0.23 13.95 -7.32
N ARG A 121 -0.35 14.44 -6.24
CA ARG A 121 -1.75 14.23 -5.87
C ARG A 121 -2.56 15.41 -6.38
N VAL A 122 -3.63 15.15 -7.12
CA VAL A 122 -4.55 16.18 -7.62
C VAL A 122 -5.97 15.71 -7.34
N ASP A 123 -6.80 16.58 -6.79
CA ASP A 123 -8.24 16.36 -6.75
C ASP A 123 -9.00 17.58 -7.29
N ALA A 124 -10.31 17.41 -7.48
CA ALA A 124 -11.17 18.44 -8.06
C ALA A 124 -11.21 19.76 -7.26
N THR A 125 -10.76 19.77 -6.01
CA THR A 125 -10.72 20.98 -5.16
C THR A 125 -9.37 21.71 -5.22
N GLY A 126 -8.39 21.14 -5.94
CA GLY A 126 -7.02 21.66 -5.99
C GLY A 126 -6.15 21.24 -4.80
N LEU A 127 -6.65 20.39 -3.90
CA LEU A 127 -5.87 19.89 -2.76
C LEU A 127 -4.74 18.97 -3.25
N THR A 128 -3.51 19.35 -2.94
CA THR A 128 -2.30 18.65 -3.35
C THR A 128 -1.72 17.75 -2.25
N ALA A 129 -0.58 17.10 -2.53
CA ALA A 129 0.13 16.29 -1.54
C ALA A 129 0.83 17.11 -0.43
N ALA A 130 0.98 18.44 -0.61
CA ALA A 130 1.81 19.27 0.27
C ALA A 130 1.44 19.21 1.76
N PRO A 131 0.14 19.26 2.16
CA PRO A 131 -0.22 19.16 3.58
C PRO A 131 0.16 17.80 4.20
N TYR A 132 -0.03 16.70 3.47
CA TYR A 132 0.36 15.36 3.93
C TYR A 132 1.88 15.23 4.09
N GLN A 133 2.64 15.79 3.14
CA GLN A 133 4.09 15.81 3.21
C GLN A 133 4.61 16.62 4.40
N GLN A 134 3.97 17.77 4.69
CA GLN A 134 4.34 18.60 5.84
C GLN A 134 4.13 17.84 7.16
N ILE A 135 2.95 17.23 7.35
CA ILE A 135 2.65 16.39 8.52
C ILE A 135 3.67 15.25 8.66
N ALA A 136 4.04 14.61 7.55
CA ALA A 136 5.00 13.50 7.56
C ALA A 136 6.41 13.92 8.00
N ARG A 137 6.81 15.16 7.72
CA ARG A 137 8.10 15.75 8.14
C ARG A 137 8.12 16.06 9.64
N GLU A 138 7.01 16.57 10.16
CA GLU A 138 6.92 17.05 11.56
C GLU A 138 6.68 15.92 12.55
N ILE A 139 5.84 14.95 12.19
CA ILE A 139 5.39 13.89 13.11
C ILE A 139 6.08 12.59 12.73
N LYS A 140 6.66 11.88 13.71
CA LYS A 140 7.32 10.58 13.47
C LYS A 140 6.33 9.40 13.41
N PRO A 141 5.40 9.22 14.38
CA PRO A 141 4.55 8.03 14.39
C PRO A 141 3.45 8.08 13.33
N ALA A 142 3.28 7.00 12.56
CA ALA A 142 2.32 6.93 11.45
C ALA A 142 0.87 7.22 11.87
N ARG A 143 0.42 6.67 13.02
CA ARG A 143 -0.94 6.88 13.54
C ARG A 143 -1.18 8.32 13.99
N GLU A 144 -0.15 8.99 14.50
CA GLU A 144 -0.25 10.40 14.91
C GLU A 144 -0.31 11.33 13.69
N ARG A 145 0.41 11.01 12.60
CA ARG A 145 0.26 11.71 11.31
C ARG A 145 -1.18 11.62 10.81
N LEU A 146 -1.77 10.43 10.87
CA LEU A 146 -3.15 10.19 10.46
C LEU A 146 -4.13 11.00 11.32
N ARG A 147 -3.96 11.00 12.65
CA ARG A 147 -4.77 11.83 13.56
C ARG A 147 -4.66 13.31 13.21
N GLN A 148 -3.44 13.82 13.03
CA GLN A 148 -3.21 15.22 12.70
C GLN A 148 -3.88 15.62 11.38
N ALA A 149 -3.79 14.77 10.36
CA ALA A 149 -4.42 15.03 9.07
C ALA A 149 -5.95 15.14 9.19
N LEU A 150 -6.57 14.22 9.94
CA LEU A 150 -8.02 14.23 10.16
C LEU A 150 -8.46 15.45 10.96
N ASN A 151 -7.72 15.84 12.00
CA ASN A 151 -8.00 17.04 12.80
C ASN A 151 -7.85 18.33 11.98
N ALA A 152 -6.92 18.35 11.01
CA ALA A 152 -6.76 19.44 10.07
C ALA A 152 -7.83 19.44 8.95
N GLY A 153 -8.85 18.59 9.03
CA GLY A 153 -9.92 18.48 8.05
C GLY A 153 -9.50 17.83 6.72
N LEU A 154 -8.31 17.23 6.65
CA LEU A 154 -7.84 16.61 5.42
C LEU A 154 -8.57 15.28 5.17
N PRO A 155 -9.09 15.03 3.96
CA PRO A 155 -9.52 13.69 3.57
C PRO A 155 -8.30 12.78 3.45
N VAL A 156 -8.35 11.57 4.02
CA VAL A 156 -7.24 10.62 3.92
C VAL A 156 -7.72 9.35 3.25
N THR A 157 -7.17 9.02 2.08
CA THR A 157 -7.34 7.69 1.47
C THR A 157 -6.31 6.71 2.01
N ALA A 158 -6.50 5.42 1.71
CA ALA A 158 -5.48 4.42 1.99
C ALA A 158 -4.17 4.62 1.20
N LEU A 159 -4.22 5.25 0.02
CA LEU A 159 -3.02 5.60 -0.74
C LEU A 159 -2.30 6.79 -0.13
N ASP A 160 -3.04 7.81 0.36
CA ASP A 160 -2.42 8.93 1.06
C ASP A 160 -1.64 8.45 2.29
N ALA A 161 -2.27 7.58 3.08
CA ALA A 161 -1.67 6.99 4.28
C ALA A 161 -0.45 6.10 3.94
N LEU A 162 -0.49 5.36 2.84
CA LEU A 162 0.61 4.54 2.36
C LEU A 162 1.80 5.40 1.92
N PHE A 163 1.56 6.41 1.08
CA PHE A 163 2.61 7.19 0.43
C PHE A 163 3.28 8.20 1.36
N TRP A 164 2.51 8.88 2.22
CA TRP A 164 3.05 9.96 3.05
C TRP A 164 3.12 9.61 4.54
N PHE A 165 2.25 8.75 5.05
CA PHE A 165 2.26 8.41 6.48
C PHE A 165 2.97 7.11 6.80
N GLY A 166 3.26 6.28 5.80
CA GLY A 166 3.90 4.97 5.97
C GLY A 166 3.01 3.96 6.67
N SER A 167 1.69 4.16 6.64
CA SER A 167 0.70 3.21 7.17
C SER A 167 0.28 2.22 6.09
N GLN A 168 0.60 0.95 6.30
CA GLN A 168 0.16 -0.17 5.46
C GLN A 168 -1.22 -0.71 5.88
N ARG A 169 -1.74 -0.28 7.03
CA ARG A 169 -2.96 -0.80 7.65
C ARG A 169 -3.85 0.36 8.13
N VAL A 170 -4.10 1.33 7.26
CA VAL A 170 -4.86 2.53 7.61
C VAL A 170 -6.19 2.21 8.28
N ALA A 171 -6.90 1.17 7.82
CA ALA A 171 -8.19 0.80 8.41
C ALA A 171 -8.08 0.39 9.89
N ALA A 172 -6.98 -0.28 10.27
CA ALA A 172 -6.71 -0.63 11.66
C ALA A 172 -6.34 0.61 12.50
N ASP A 173 -5.53 1.51 11.93
CA ASP A 173 -5.19 2.78 12.58
C ASP A 173 -6.47 3.64 12.80
N ILE A 174 -7.33 3.74 11.79
CA ILE A 174 -8.63 4.43 11.87
C ILE A 174 -9.54 3.79 12.94
N ALA A 175 -9.62 2.46 12.98
CA ALA A 175 -10.39 1.76 14.01
C ALA A 175 -9.88 2.09 15.42
N GLN A 176 -8.57 2.21 15.60
CA GLN A 176 -8.00 2.62 16.87
C GLN A 176 -8.30 4.08 17.21
N LEU A 177 -8.25 4.98 16.23
CA LEU A 177 -8.60 6.40 16.44
C LEU A 177 -10.09 6.57 16.81
N ARG A 178 -10.98 5.81 16.18
CA ARG A 178 -12.40 5.74 16.57
C ARG A 178 -12.58 5.28 18.01
N ARG A 179 -11.87 4.21 18.40
CA ARG A 179 -11.88 3.73 19.80
C ARG A 179 -11.35 4.77 20.79
N SER A 180 -10.48 5.68 20.36
CA SER A 180 -10.03 6.82 21.18
C SER A 180 -11.00 8.00 21.18
N GLY A 181 -12.22 7.85 20.64
CA GLY A 181 -13.26 8.87 20.67
C GLY A 181 -13.35 9.77 19.43
N MET A 182 -12.49 9.59 18.42
CA MET A 182 -12.59 10.41 17.20
C MET A 182 -13.78 9.99 16.33
N ALA A 183 -14.69 10.93 16.06
CA ALA A 183 -15.79 10.73 15.13
C ALA A 183 -15.28 10.74 13.68
N ILE A 184 -14.90 9.57 13.16
CA ILE A 184 -14.36 9.44 11.79
C ILE A 184 -15.40 8.78 10.89
N VAL A 185 -15.79 9.46 9.82
CA VAL A 185 -16.67 8.92 8.76
C VAL A 185 -15.82 8.26 7.68
N THR A 186 -16.30 7.14 7.16
CA THR A 186 -15.73 6.50 5.96
C THR A 186 -16.72 6.63 4.82
N THR A 187 -16.28 7.23 3.73
CA THR A 187 -16.98 7.17 2.44
C THR A 187 -16.05 6.54 1.42
N GLU A 188 -16.47 6.48 0.16
CA GLU A 188 -15.62 6.07 -0.95
C GLU A 188 -15.39 7.24 -1.90
N VAL A 189 -14.21 7.25 -2.53
CA VAL A 189 -13.82 8.19 -3.57
C VAL A 189 -13.21 7.42 -4.73
N GLU A 190 -13.40 7.92 -5.95
CA GLU A 190 -12.70 7.38 -7.10
C GLU A 190 -11.24 7.87 -7.10
N VAL A 191 -10.32 6.95 -7.35
CA VAL A 191 -8.89 7.25 -7.49
C VAL A 191 -8.35 6.68 -8.77
N SER A 192 -7.42 7.41 -9.39
CA SER A 192 -6.65 6.94 -10.54
C SER A 192 -5.17 6.94 -10.22
N ASP A 193 -4.42 5.96 -10.72
CA ASP A 193 -2.95 5.97 -10.71
C ASP A 193 -2.37 5.51 -12.05
N ASN A 194 -1.22 6.05 -12.41
CA ASN A 194 -0.47 5.69 -13.62
C ASN A 194 0.61 4.62 -13.40
N LEU A 195 0.76 4.08 -12.18
CA LEU A 195 1.64 2.94 -11.93
C LEU A 195 1.08 1.67 -12.58
N PHE A 196 -0.24 1.46 -12.42
CA PHE A 196 -0.95 0.35 -13.06
C PHE A 196 -1.99 0.81 -14.10
N ASN A 197 -2.13 2.12 -14.32
CA ASN A 197 -3.16 2.72 -15.19
C ASN A 197 -4.58 2.27 -14.81
N THR A 198 -4.89 2.28 -13.51
CA THR A 198 -6.20 1.82 -13.01
C THR A 198 -6.97 2.96 -12.39
N THR A 199 -8.29 2.93 -12.57
CA THR A 199 -9.25 3.77 -11.85
C THR A 199 -10.12 2.88 -10.98
N ARG A 200 -10.25 3.19 -9.69
CA ARG A 200 -10.98 2.36 -8.73
C ARG A 200 -11.57 3.19 -7.59
N ARG A 201 -12.60 2.67 -6.92
CA ARG A 201 -13.08 3.25 -5.66
C ARG A 201 -12.22 2.78 -4.51
N VAL A 202 -11.87 3.70 -3.62
CA VAL A 202 -11.17 3.39 -2.35
C VAL A 202 -11.84 4.11 -1.18
N PRO A 203 -11.69 3.59 0.04
CA PRO A 203 -12.12 4.30 1.23
C PRO A 203 -11.39 5.63 1.38
N VAL A 204 -12.14 6.66 1.76
CA VAL A 204 -11.64 7.95 2.22
C VAL A 204 -12.19 8.23 3.62
N TYR A 205 -11.31 8.64 4.50
CA TYR A 205 -11.59 8.92 5.90
C TYR A 205 -11.61 10.43 6.13
N ARG A 206 -12.61 10.92 6.85
CA ARG A 206 -12.73 12.32 7.28
C ARG A 206 -13.18 12.38 8.72
N LEU A 207 -12.78 13.42 9.43
CA LEU A 207 -13.44 13.77 10.67
C LEU A 207 -14.90 14.13 10.35
N ALA A 208 -15.85 13.69 11.17
CA ALA A 208 -17.23 14.13 11.06
C ALA A 208 -17.26 15.65 11.27
N SER A 209 -17.95 16.36 10.39
CA SER A 209 -18.35 17.74 10.67
C SER A 209 -19.38 17.71 11.80
N GLU A 210 -19.26 18.62 12.76
CA GLU A 210 -20.30 18.85 13.79
C GLU A 210 -21.65 19.19 13.15
#